data_AF-L1LCR8-F1
#
_entry.id   AF-L1LCR8-F1
#
_cell.length_a   1.000
_cell.length_b   1.000
_cell.length_c   1.000
_cell.angle_alpha   90.00
_cell.angle_beta   90.00
_cell.angle_gamma   90.00
#
_symmetry.space_group_name_H-M   'P 1'
#
loop_
_entity.id
_entity.type
_entity.pdbx_description
1 polymer ?
#
loop_
_entity_poly.entity_id
_entity_poly.type
_entity_poly.pdbx_seq_one_letter_code
_entity_poly.pdbx_strand_id
1 'polypeptide(L)'
;MSKADVELDESKLSPMEARISFLADAAILFAEEMPKVSHNMMRDALRFLKDSNMEIAAGHYLHICKRCGVVKVPCANTIVRCEKSNKRQRRKLKRRHRVKKIKEAGISVKIDSTMVHKNVMVLKYYIP
;
A
#
# COMPACT_ATOMS: atom_id res chain seq x y z
N MET A 1 -10.91 8.20 24.10
CA MET A 1 -10.79 8.58 22.67
C MET A 1 -11.57 7.55 21.88
N SER A 2 -12.77 7.92 21.43
CA SER A 2 -13.70 7.05 20.72
C SER A 2 -13.11 6.65 19.36
N LYS A 3 -13.13 5.34 19.07
CA LYS A 3 -12.94 4.83 17.72
C LYS A 3 -14.15 5.28 16.92
N ALA A 4 -13.93 6.14 15.93
CA ALA A 4 -14.92 6.35 14.89
C ALA A 4 -14.90 5.10 14.03
N ASP A 5 -15.87 4.21 14.23
CA ASP A 5 -16.17 3.16 13.29
C ASP A 5 -16.67 3.86 12.02
N VAL A 6 -15.82 3.87 11.00
CA VAL A 6 -16.18 4.36 9.68
C VAL A 6 -17.11 3.32 9.09
N GLU A 7 -18.42 3.52 9.27
CA GLU A 7 -19.44 2.78 8.52
C GLU A 7 -19.24 3.13 7.05
N LEU A 8 -18.59 2.21 6.32
CA LEU A 8 -18.51 2.27 4.86
C LEU A 8 -19.93 2.01 4.34
N ASP A 9 -20.53 3.05 3.80
CA ASP A 9 -21.82 3.00 3.12
C ASP A 9 -21.66 2.17 1.83
N GLU A 10 -21.80 0.84 1.94
CA GLU A 10 -21.62 -0.14 0.85
C GLU A 10 -22.55 0.12 -0.35
N SER A 11 -23.58 0.95 -0.16
CA SER A 11 -24.58 1.31 -1.17
C SER A 11 -24.06 2.20 -2.32
N LYS A 12 -22.78 2.66 -2.26
CA LYS A 12 -22.21 3.61 -3.24
C LYS A 12 -21.01 3.09 -4.03
N LEU A 13 -20.61 1.84 -3.85
CA LEU A 13 -19.49 1.27 -4.61
C LEU A 13 -19.92 1.05 -6.07
N SER A 14 -19.14 1.59 -7.00
CA SER A 14 -19.31 1.26 -8.41
C SER A 14 -19.12 -0.27 -8.61
N PRO A 15 -19.79 -0.88 -9.60
CA PRO A 15 -19.61 -2.32 -9.87
C PRO A 15 -18.14 -2.72 -10.07
N MET A 16 -17.33 -1.81 -10.61
CA MET A 16 -15.90 -2.03 -10.82
C MET A 16 -15.11 -2.01 -9.51
N GLU A 17 -15.42 -1.09 -8.59
CA GLU A 17 -14.83 -1.05 -7.25
C GLU A 17 -15.17 -2.29 -6.46
N ALA A 18 -16.45 -2.69 -6.46
CA ALA A 18 -16.90 -3.91 -5.79
C ALA A 18 -16.15 -5.14 -6.30
N ARG A 19 -15.97 -5.25 -7.63
CA ARG A 19 -15.20 -6.34 -8.25
C ARG A 19 -13.74 -6.33 -7.82
N ILE A 20 -13.09 -5.17 -7.82
CA ILE A 20 -11.68 -5.04 -7.41
C ILE A 20 -11.53 -5.41 -5.92
N SER A 21 -12.42 -4.91 -5.06
CA SER A 21 -12.42 -5.21 -3.63
C SER A 21 -12.59 -6.71 -3.40
N PHE A 22 -13.60 -7.33 -4.01
CA PHE A 22 -13.85 -8.75 -3.89
C PHE A 22 -12.63 -9.60 -4.26
N LEU A 23 -11.98 -9.30 -5.40
CA LEU A 23 -10.78 -10.02 -5.82
C LEU A 23 -9.61 -9.82 -4.87
N ALA A 24 -9.43 -8.61 -4.35
CA ALA A 24 -8.37 -8.30 -3.40
C ALA A 24 -8.59 -9.03 -2.07
N ASP A 25 -9.81 -9.03 -1.54
CA ASP A 25 -10.17 -9.66 -0.28
C ASP A 25 -10.11 -11.19 -0.38
N ALA A 26 -10.64 -11.76 -1.47
CA ALA A 26 -10.51 -13.20 -1.76
C ALA A 26 -9.04 -13.62 -1.88
N ALA A 27 -8.21 -12.83 -2.56
CA ALA A 27 -6.78 -13.10 -2.66
C ALA A 27 -6.09 -13.11 -1.29
N ILE A 28 -6.49 -12.24 -0.36
CA ILE A 28 -5.94 -12.24 1.00
C ILE A 28 -6.35 -13.50 1.75
N LEU A 29 -7.63 -13.91 1.68
CA LEU A 29 -8.14 -15.11 2.33
C LEU A 29 -7.42 -16.38 1.84
N PHE A 30 -7.17 -16.49 0.53
CA PHE A 30 -6.51 -17.66 -0.06
C PHE A 30 -4.99 -17.62 -0.02
N ALA A 31 -4.37 -16.60 0.60
CA ALA A 31 -2.93 -16.40 0.53
C ALA A 31 -2.11 -17.55 1.17
N GLU A 32 -2.63 -18.16 2.23
CA GLU A 32 -1.95 -19.25 2.95
C GLU A 32 -2.21 -20.61 2.31
N GLU A 33 -3.47 -20.94 2.06
CA GLU A 33 -3.87 -22.27 1.56
C GLU A 33 -3.61 -22.44 0.06
N MET A 34 -3.82 -21.40 -0.74
CA MET A 34 -3.77 -21.45 -2.20
C MET A 34 -3.01 -20.25 -2.79
N PRO A 35 -1.68 -20.15 -2.56
CA PRO A 35 -0.88 -18.97 -2.91
C PRO A 35 -0.87 -18.66 -4.42
N LYS A 36 -0.97 -19.67 -5.28
CA LYS A 36 -1.08 -19.47 -6.75
C LYS A 36 -2.40 -18.81 -7.14
N VAL A 37 -3.50 -19.23 -6.52
CA VAL A 37 -4.84 -18.69 -6.77
C VAL A 37 -4.92 -17.26 -6.26
N SER A 38 -4.46 -17.04 -5.02
CA SER A 38 -4.30 -15.72 -4.41
C SER A 38 -3.52 -14.76 -5.32
N HIS A 39 -2.37 -15.21 -5.84
CA HIS A 39 -1.55 -14.40 -6.73
C HIS A 39 -2.27 -14.01 -8.03
N ASN A 40 -2.98 -14.95 -8.66
CA ASN A 40 -3.74 -14.67 -9.87
C ASN A 40 -4.89 -13.69 -9.62
N MET A 41 -5.68 -13.90 -8.57
CA MET A 41 -6.76 -12.99 -8.16
C MET A 41 -6.24 -11.57 -7.92
N MET A 42 -5.11 -11.45 -7.21
CA MET A 42 -4.50 -10.15 -6.95
C MET A 42 -3.95 -9.49 -8.23
N ARG A 43 -3.39 -10.26 -9.17
CA ARG A 43 -2.98 -9.74 -10.47
C ARG A 43 -4.15 -9.20 -11.28
N ASP A 44 -5.28 -9.91 -11.26
CA ASP A 44 -6.49 -9.47 -11.96
C ASP A 44 -7.05 -8.21 -11.33
N ALA A 45 -7.11 -8.11 -10.00
CA ALA A 45 -7.51 -6.90 -9.29
C ALA A 45 -6.62 -5.69 -9.68
N LEU A 46 -5.30 -5.87 -9.70
CA LEU A 46 -4.35 -4.82 -10.10
C LEU A 46 -4.49 -4.41 -11.57
N ARG A 47 -4.81 -5.36 -12.44
CA ARG A 47 -5.06 -5.09 -13.86
C ARG A 47 -6.33 -4.26 -14.02
N PHE A 48 -7.43 -4.69 -13.40
CA PHE A 48 -8.70 -3.97 -13.43
C PHE A 48 -8.56 -2.54 -12.90
N LEU A 49 -7.82 -2.36 -11.82
CA LEU A 49 -7.53 -1.04 -11.29
C LEU A 49 -6.80 -0.13 -12.30
N LYS A 50 -5.79 -0.69 -12.98
CA LYS A 50 -5.03 0.05 -13.99
C LYS A 50 -5.91 0.42 -15.18
N ASP A 51 -6.77 -0.50 -15.61
CA ASP A 51 -7.65 -0.32 -16.76
C ASP A 51 -8.78 0.68 -16.44
N SER A 52 -9.27 0.74 -15.20
CA SER A 52 -10.29 1.69 -14.76
C SER A 52 -9.74 3.06 -14.33
N ASN A 53 -8.41 3.22 -14.32
CA ASN A 53 -7.73 4.44 -13.88
C ASN A 53 -8.11 4.86 -12.43
N MET A 54 -8.40 3.87 -11.60
CA MET A 54 -8.82 4.06 -10.20
C MET A 54 -7.63 3.96 -9.26
N GLU A 55 -7.74 4.56 -8.07
CA GLU A 55 -6.75 4.40 -7.00
C GLU A 55 -7.24 3.34 -6.00
N ILE A 56 -6.38 2.41 -5.58
CA ILE A 56 -6.78 1.44 -4.54
C ILE A 56 -6.86 2.19 -3.21
N ALA A 57 -7.87 1.87 -2.41
CA ALA A 57 -7.95 2.33 -1.03
C ALA A 57 -6.66 2.02 -0.27
N ALA A 58 -6.15 2.98 0.50
CA ALA A 58 -4.81 2.94 1.10
C ALA A 58 -4.51 1.67 1.95
N GLY A 59 -5.54 0.99 2.45
CA GLY A 59 -5.43 -0.24 3.25
C GLY A 59 -4.86 -1.44 2.50
N HIS A 60 -5.33 -1.74 1.28
CA HIS A 60 -4.94 -2.97 0.59
C HIS A 60 -3.48 -2.95 0.09
N TYR A 61 -2.92 -1.77 -0.18
CA TYR A 61 -1.52 -1.63 -0.61
C TYR A 61 -0.49 -2.14 0.41
N LEU A 62 -0.86 -2.21 1.69
CA LEU A 62 0.07 -2.61 2.76
C LEU A 62 0.41 -4.10 2.68
N HIS A 63 -0.49 -4.90 2.12
CA HIS A 63 -0.38 -6.36 2.08
C HIS A 63 0.07 -6.89 0.71
N ILE A 64 0.59 -6.06 -0.20
CA ILE A 64 0.91 -6.52 -1.57
C ILE A 64 2.34 -6.16 -1.97
N CYS A 65 2.99 -7.05 -2.71
CA CYS A 65 4.23 -6.74 -3.40
C CYS A 65 3.94 -5.98 -4.71
N LYS A 66 4.35 -4.72 -4.80
CA LYS A 66 4.15 -3.89 -6.01
C LYS A 66 4.83 -4.42 -7.28
N ARG A 67 5.80 -5.33 -7.15
CA ARG A 67 6.54 -5.88 -8.30
C ARG A 67 5.88 -7.13 -8.87
N CYS A 68 5.57 -8.10 -8.01
CA CYS A 68 5.02 -9.39 -8.45
C CYS A 68 3.53 -9.53 -8.22
N GLY A 69 2.90 -8.68 -7.39
CA GLY A 69 1.48 -8.79 -7.04
C GLY A 69 1.17 -9.85 -5.97
N VAL A 70 2.20 -10.47 -5.37
CA VAL A 70 2.01 -11.46 -4.30
C VAL A 70 1.52 -10.78 -3.02
N VAL A 71 0.53 -11.38 -2.35
CA VAL A 71 0.06 -10.97 -1.03
C VAL A 71 1.15 -11.26 0.01
N LYS A 72 1.49 -10.25 0.79
CA LYS A 72 2.46 -10.27 1.88
C LYS A 72 1.74 -10.62 3.17
N VAL A 73 1.96 -11.84 3.60
CA VAL A 73 1.51 -12.33 4.91
C VAL A 73 2.71 -12.20 5.86
N PRO A 74 2.62 -11.35 6.91
CA PRO A 74 3.65 -11.26 7.92
C PRO A 74 3.98 -12.64 8.50
N CYS A 75 5.26 -12.91 8.75
CA CYS A 75 5.75 -14.16 9.33
C CYS A 75 5.64 -15.42 8.45
N ALA A 76 4.82 -15.42 7.38
CA ALA A 76 4.76 -16.53 6.42
C ALA A 76 5.69 -16.31 5.22
N ASN A 77 5.49 -15.22 4.48
CA ASN A 77 6.27 -14.92 3.26
C ASN A 77 6.93 -13.54 3.28
N THR A 78 6.73 -12.77 4.35
CA THR A 78 7.27 -11.42 4.52
C THR A 78 7.83 -11.23 5.92
N ILE A 79 9.10 -10.82 6.01
CA ILE A 79 9.73 -10.43 7.27
C ILE A 79 9.53 -8.93 7.46
N VAL A 80 8.79 -8.54 8.49
CA VAL A 80 8.62 -7.15 8.88
C VAL A 80 9.73 -6.78 9.86
N ARG A 81 10.58 -5.82 9.49
CA ARG A 81 11.65 -5.32 10.35
C ARG A 81 11.46 -3.85 10.68
N CYS A 82 11.79 -3.58 11.92
CA CYS A 82 11.75 -2.28 12.53
C CYS A 82 13.17 -1.76 12.67
N GLU A 83 13.56 -0.79 11.83
CA GLU A 83 14.92 -0.26 11.83
C GLU A 83 14.93 1.18 12.35
N LYS A 84 15.87 1.48 13.26
CA LYS A 84 16.14 2.85 13.68
C LYS A 84 16.61 3.66 12.47
N SER A 85 15.81 4.66 12.09
CA SER A 85 16.16 5.56 10.98
C SER A 85 17.43 6.33 11.33
N ASN A 86 18.46 6.24 10.47
CA ASN A 86 19.70 7.00 10.65
C ASN A 86 19.48 8.51 10.40
N LYS A 87 20.38 9.37 10.89
CA LYS A 87 20.23 10.85 10.80
C LYS A 87 20.00 11.34 9.37
N ARG A 88 20.67 10.73 8.38
CA ARG A 88 20.52 11.04 6.95
C ARG A 88 19.13 10.68 6.43
N GLN A 89 18.62 9.50 6.77
CA GLN A 89 17.27 9.04 6.42
C GLN A 89 16.20 9.89 7.10
N ARG A 90 16.38 10.27 8.38
CA ARG A 90 15.48 11.20 9.09
C ARG A 90 15.40 12.56 8.38
N ARG A 91 16.54 13.14 7.99
CA ARG A 91 16.58 14.40 7.21
C ARG A 91 15.88 14.27 5.86
N LYS A 92 16.09 13.15 5.14
CA LYS A 92 15.41 12.88 3.86
C LYS A 92 13.90 12.73 4.04
N LEU A 93 13.44 12.06 5.10
CA LEU A 93 12.02 11.89 5.41
C LEU A 93 11.35 13.22 5.79
N LYS A 94 12.00 14.04 6.64
CA LYS A 94 11.52 15.39 6.99
C LYS A 94 11.36 16.27 5.75
N ARG A 95 12.32 16.23 4.82
CA ARG A 95 12.21 16.95 3.53
C ARG A 95 11.01 16.47 2.72
N ARG A 96 10.77 15.17 2.62
CA ARG A 96 9.60 14.61 1.91
C ARG A 96 8.27 15.03 2.53
N HIS A 97 8.13 15.02 3.85
CA HIS A 97 6.90 15.50 4.51
C HIS A 97 6.67 17.00 4.31
N ARG A 98 7.74 17.81 4.35
CA ARG A 98 7.64 19.24 4.05
C ARG A 98 7.17 19.45 2.61
N VAL A 99 7.71 18.71 1.65
CA VAL A 99 7.28 18.77 0.23
C VAL A 99 5.84 18.28 0.05
N LYS A 100 5.42 17.24 0.78
CA LYS A 100 4.03 16.75 0.73
C LYS A 100 3.05 17.83 1.20
N LYS A 101 3.33 18.47 2.34
CA LYS A 101 2.54 19.63 2.83
C LYS A 101 2.53 20.81 1.85
N ILE A 102 3.65 21.06 1.18
CA ILE A 102 3.78 22.13 0.17
C ILE A 102 2.95 21.80 -1.09
N LYS A 103 2.91 20.52 -1.53
CA LYS A 103 2.03 20.08 -2.63
C LYS A 103 0.55 20.09 -2.24
N GLU A 104 0.22 19.66 -1.03
CA GLU A 104 -1.15 19.76 -0.47
C GLU A 104 -1.60 21.22 -0.34
N ALA A 105 -0.66 22.16 -0.16
CA ALA A 105 -0.88 23.60 -0.16
C ALA A 105 -0.84 24.24 -1.57
N GLY A 106 -0.81 23.47 -2.65
CA GLY A 106 -0.86 23.97 -4.03
C GLY A 106 0.44 24.58 -4.57
N ILE A 107 1.57 24.43 -3.87
CA ILE A 107 2.87 24.98 -4.28
C ILE A 107 3.67 23.90 -5.02
N SER A 108 4.05 24.18 -6.28
CA SER A 108 4.80 23.22 -7.10
C SER A 108 6.29 23.17 -6.71
N VAL A 109 6.82 21.96 -6.49
CA VAL A 109 8.26 21.72 -6.27
C VAL A 109 8.70 20.59 -7.20
N LYS A 110 9.62 20.90 -8.12
CA LYS A 110 10.30 19.91 -8.98
C LYS A 110 11.33 19.16 -8.14
N ILE A 111 11.27 17.83 -8.10
CA ILE A 111 12.28 16.99 -7.43
C ILE A 111 12.59 15.77 -8.29
N ASP A 112 13.83 15.67 -8.74
CA ASP A 112 14.38 14.52 -9.44
C ASP A 112 14.52 13.32 -8.49
N SER A 113 13.97 12.17 -8.88
CA SER A 113 13.99 10.94 -8.08
C SER A 113 14.81 9.84 -8.77
N THR A 114 16.05 9.65 -8.34
CA THR A 114 16.80 8.41 -8.60
C THR A 114 16.54 7.38 -7.49
N MET A 115 16.12 6.18 -7.92
CA MET A 115 15.67 5.02 -7.15
C MET A 115 16.82 4.20 -6.56
N VAL A 116 16.61 3.45 -5.46
CA VAL A 116 17.35 2.21 -5.16
C VAL A 116 16.46 1.19 -4.41
N HIS A 117 16.64 -0.07 -4.82
CA HIS A 117 15.95 -1.34 -4.51
C HIS A 117 16.12 -1.93 -3.10
N LYS A 118 15.12 -2.75 -2.67
CA LYS A 118 15.20 -4.14 -2.15
C LYS A 118 13.82 -4.60 -1.63
N ASN A 119 13.52 -5.91 -1.74
CA ASN A 119 12.29 -6.55 -1.22
C ASN A 119 12.29 -6.65 0.31
N VAL A 120 12.34 -5.51 1.01
CA VAL A 120 12.21 -5.43 2.48
C VAL A 120 11.20 -4.34 2.78
N MET A 121 10.10 -4.67 3.46
CA MET A 121 9.25 -3.65 4.07
C MET A 121 9.88 -3.26 5.41
N VAL A 122 10.59 -2.14 5.39
CA VAL A 122 11.15 -1.54 6.61
C VAL A 122 10.12 -0.57 7.17
N LEU A 123 9.51 -0.91 8.30
CA LEU A 123 8.73 0.04 9.08
C LEU A 123 9.72 0.88 9.90
N LYS A 124 9.88 2.15 9.52
CA LYS A 124 10.75 3.09 10.24
C LYS A 124 9.91 3.89 11.20
N TYR A 125 10.03 3.62 12.49
CA TYR A 125 9.41 4.43 13.53
C TYR A 125 10.33 5.54 14.02
N TYR A 126 9.69 6.59 14.52
CA TYR A 126 10.29 7.69 15.24
C TYR A 126 9.83 7.57 16.70
N ILE A 127 10.77 7.38 17.62
CA ILE A 127 10.52 7.58 19.05
C ILE A 127 11.10 8.96 19.36
N PRO A 128 10.28 9.93 19.83
CA PRO A 128 10.73 11.28 20.16
C PRO A 128 11.83 11.29 21.23
#